data_AF-Q32DL0-F1
#
_entry.id   AF-Q32DL0-F1
#
_cell.length_a   1.000
_cell.length_b   1.000
_cell.length_c   1.000
_cell.angle_alpha   90.00
_cell.angle_beta   90.00
_cell.angle_gamma   90.00
#
_symmetry.space_group_name_H-M   'P 1'
#
loop_
_entity.id
_entity.type
_entity.pdbx_description
1 polymer ?
#
loop_
_entity_poly.entity_id
_entity_poly.type
_entity_poly.pdbx_seq_one_letter_code
_entity_poly.pdbx_strand_id
1 'polypeptide(L)'
;MNSTHHYEQLIEIFNSCFADDFNTRLIKGDDEPIYLPADAEVPYNRIVFAHGFYASAIHEISHWCIAGKARRELVDFGYWYCPDGRDAQTQSQFEDVEVKPQALDWLFCVAAGYPFNVSCDNLEGDFEPDRVVFQRRVHAQVMDYLTNGIPERPARFIKALQNYYHTPELTAEQFPWPEALN
;
A
#
# COMPACT_ATOMS: atom_id res chain seq x y z
N MET A 1 -10.77 -18.99 10.61
CA MET A 1 -9.61 -18.43 11.34
C MET A 1 -10.13 -17.18 12.05
N ASN A 2 -9.90 -17.02 13.35
CA ASN A 2 -10.11 -15.69 13.97
C ASN A 2 -9.09 -14.76 13.31
N SER A 3 -9.52 -13.94 12.36
CA SER A 3 -8.65 -12.90 11.81
C SER A 3 -8.33 -11.96 12.95
N THR A 4 -7.08 -11.92 13.40
CA THR A 4 -6.62 -10.97 14.43
C THR A 4 -6.57 -9.54 13.90
N HIS A 5 -6.62 -9.39 12.57
CA HIS A 5 -6.55 -8.15 11.83
C HIS A 5 -7.90 -7.83 11.23
N HIS A 6 -8.50 -6.74 11.71
CA HIS A 6 -9.79 -6.20 11.27
C HIS A 6 -9.56 -4.83 10.66
N TYR A 7 -10.20 -4.52 9.52
CA TYR A 7 -9.94 -3.28 8.81
C TYR A 7 -10.31 -2.04 9.64
N GLU A 8 -11.25 -2.16 10.59
CA GLU A 8 -11.62 -1.10 11.52
C GLU A 8 -10.42 -0.62 12.34
N GLN A 9 -9.47 -1.51 12.64
CA GLN A 9 -8.23 -1.17 13.35
C GLN A 9 -7.34 -0.28 12.48
N LEU A 10 -7.24 -0.55 11.17
CA LEU A 10 -6.51 0.33 10.25
C LEU A 10 -7.18 1.70 10.13
N ILE A 11 -8.51 1.76 10.12
CA ILE A 11 -9.24 3.03 10.10
C ILE A 11 -8.90 3.85 11.36
N GLU A 12 -8.94 3.23 12.55
CA GLU A 12 -8.58 3.87 13.82
C GLU A 12 -7.13 4.38 13.79
N ILE A 13 -6.18 3.50 13.47
CA ILE A 13 -4.74 3.82 13.46
C ILE A 13 -4.44 4.90 12.43
N PHE A 14 -4.92 4.77 11.19
CA PHE A 14 -4.67 5.74 10.13
C PHE A 14 -5.26 7.11 10.47
N ASN A 15 -6.52 7.15 10.92
CA ASN A 15 -7.18 8.41 11.25
C ASN A 15 -6.50 9.10 12.43
N SER A 16 -6.00 8.36 13.42
CA SER A 16 -5.20 8.92 14.52
C SER A 16 -3.89 9.59 14.05
N CYS A 17 -3.34 9.15 12.91
CA CYS A 17 -2.10 9.68 12.34
C CYS A 17 -2.31 10.89 11.43
N PHE A 18 -3.41 10.92 10.67
CA PHE A 18 -3.53 11.76 9.47
C PHE A 18 -4.86 12.49 9.30
N ALA A 19 -5.89 12.20 10.11
CA ALA A 19 -7.18 12.86 9.98
C ALA A 19 -7.06 14.37 10.22
N ASP A 20 -6.30 14.79 11.23
CA ASP A 20 -6.15 16.21 11.58
C ASP A 20 -5.03 16.87 10.76
N ASP A 21 -3.82 16.28 10.75
CA ASP A 21 -2.63 16.87 10.12
C ASP A 21 -2.71 16.94 8.58
N PHE A 22 -3.43 16.01 7.96
CA PHE A 22 -3.53 15.91 6.50
C PHE A 22 -4.97 15.98 5.98
N ASN A 23 -5.95 16.24 6.85
CA ASN A 23 -7.37 16.22 6.50
C ASN A 23 -7.76 14.98 5.68
N THR A 24 -7.19 13.82 6.01
CA THR A 24 -7.35 12.59 5.22
C THR A 24 -7.81 11.45 6.11
N ARG A 25 -8.85 10.74 5.67
CA ARG A 25 -9.42 9.60 6.38
C ARG A 25 -9.42 8.35 5.53
N LEU A 26 -9.27 7.20 6.19
CA LEU A 26 -9.45 5.88 5.58
C LEU A 26 -10.93 5.47 5.71
N ILE A 27 -11.54 5.05 4.60
CA ILE A 27 -12.95 4.74 4.50
C ILE A 27 -13.13 3.37 3.83
N LYS A 28 -13.96 2.50 4.40
CA LYS A 28 -14.38 1.27 3.74
C LYS A 28 -15.30 1.61 2.57
N GLY A 29 -14.91 1.21 1.36
CA GLY A 29 -15.75 1.17 0.17
C GLY A 29 -16.46 -0.17 0.02
N ASP A 30 -17.42 -0.21 -0.91
CA ASP A 30 -18.17 -1.42 -1.27
C ASP A 30 -17.79 -1.95 -2.67
N ASP A 31 -17.00 -1.20 -3.45
CA ASP A 31 -16.60 -1.49 -4.83
C ASP A 31 -15.07 -1.29 -5.01
N GLU A 32 -14.62 -0.83 -6.18
CA GLU A 32 -13.22 -0.50 -6.48
C GLU A 32 -12.65 0.54 -5.50
N PRO A 33 -11.36 0.44 -5.18
CA PRO A 33 -10.70 1.46 -4.39
C PRO A 33 -10.59 2.78 -5.16
N ILE A 34 -10.62 3.90 -4.44
CA ILE A 34 -10.45 5.23 -5.03
C ILE A 34 -9.97 6.24 -4.00
N TYR A 35 -9.07 7.14 -4.42
CA TYR A 35 -8.78 8.34 -3.65
C TYR A 35 -9.66 9.52 -4.08
N LEU A 36 -10.34 10.14 -3.11
CA LEU A 36 -11.20 11.30 -3.32
C LEU A 36 -10.69 12.48 -2.48
N PRO A 37 -10.23 13.58 -3.11
CA PRO A 37 -10.00 14.82 -2.39
C PRO A 37 -11.25 15.33 -1.67
N ALA A 38 -11.05 16.20 -0.68
CA ALA A 38 -12.13 16.96 -0.07
C ALA A 38 -12.85 17.82 -1.13
N ASP A 39 -14.17 17.91 -1.01
CA ASP A 39 -15.03 18.65 -1.92
C ASP A 39 -16.10 19.45 -1.15
N ALA A 40 -17.09 20.00 -1.86
CA ALA A 40 -18.15 20.80 -1.25
C ALA A 40 -19.12 19.98 -0.36
N GLU A 41 -19.21 18.67 -0.58
CA GLU A 41 -20.10 17.77 0.15
C GLU A 41 -19.37 17.11 1.33
N VAL A 42 -18.10 16.77 1.16
CA VAL A 42 -17.27 16.10 2.16
C VAL A 42 -15.98 16.89 2.41
N PRO A 43 -15.84 17.52 3.60
CA PRO A 43 -14.76 18.48 3.87
C PRO A 43 -13.40 17.81 4.17
N TYR A 44 -13.22 16.52 3.89
CA TYR A 44 -11.99 15.77 4.12
C TYR A 44 -11.68 14.83 2.96
N ASN A 45 -10.39 14.57 2.73
CA ASN A 45 -9.93 13.62 1.73
C ASN A 45 -10.23 12.19 2.20
N ARG A 46 -10.52 11.30 1.27
CA ARG A 46 -10.90 9.91 1.53
C ARG A 46 -10.00 8.98 0.75
N ILE A 47 -9.34 8.07 1.46
CA ILE A 47 -8.77 6.86 0.88
C ILE A 47 -9.86 5.80 1.01
N VAL A 48 -10.51 5.44 -0.09
CA VAL A 48 -11.57 4.43 -0.10
C VAL A 48 -10.97 3.11 -0.54
N PHE A 49 -11.01 2.09 0.33
CA PHE A 49 -10.47 0.76 0.02
C PHE A 49 -11.58 -0.27 -0.20
N ALA A 50 -11.29 -1.31 -0.99
CA ALA A 50 -12.31 -2.22 -1.49
C ALA A 50 -12.85 -3.20 -0.43
N HIS A 51 -14.17 -3.36 -0.41
CA HIS A 51 -14.93 -4.44 0.25
C HIS A 51 -14.65 -4.70 1.74
N GLY A 52 -13.96 -3.82 2.46
CA GLY A 52 -13.53 -4.11 3.83
C GLY A 52 -12.32 -5.06 3.92
N PHE A 53 -11.55 -5.25 2.84
CA PHE A 53 -10.35 -6.09 2.88
C PHE A 53 -9.18 -5.37 3.56
N TYR A 54 -8.61 -5.99 4.58
CA TYR A 54 -7.46 -5.47 5.32
C TYR A 54 -6.25 -5.21 4.39
N ALA A 55 -5.98 -6.14 3.47
CA ALA A 55 -4.92 -5.99 2.48
C ALA A 55 -5.17 -4.81 1.53
N SER A 56 -6.41 -4.63 1.06
CA SER A 56 -6.75 -3.47 0.21
C SER A 56 -6.53 -2.16 0.98
N ALA A 57 -6.93 -2.07 2.25
CA ALA A 57 -6.67 -0.89 3.06
C ALA A 57 -5.16 -0.56 3.16
N ILE A 58 -4.31 -1.56 3.42
CA ILE A 58 -2.84 -1.35 3.46
C ILE A 58 -2.32 -0.87 2.11
N HIS A 59 -2.77 -1.49 1.03
CA HIS A 59 -2.36 -1.14 -0.32
C HIS A 59 -2.70 0.32 -0.66
N GLU A 60 -3.94 0.76 -0.40
CA GLU A 60 -4.36 2.14 -0.69
C GLU A 60 -3.63 3.19 0.17
N ILE A 61 -3.35 2.87 1.44
CA ILE A 61 -2.53 3.73 2.31
C ILE A 61 -1.12 3.88 1.73
N SER A 62 -0.59 2.82 1.12
CA SER A 62 0.73 2.82 0.48
C SER A 62 0.77 3.75 -0.72
N HIS A 63 -0.23 3.68 -1.62
CA HIS A 63 -0.38 4.63 -2.72
C HIS A 63 -0.46 6.08 -2.23
N TRP A 64 -1.29 6.34 -1.21
CA TRP A 64 -1.41 7.67 -0.63
C TRP A 64 -0.09 8.17 -0.01
N CYS A 65 0.70 7.27 0.59
CA CYS A 65 2.02 7.61 1.12
C CYS A 65 3.02 8.00 0.03
N ILE A 66 2.94 7.40 -1.16
CA ILE A 66 3.77 7.75 -2.32
C ILE A 66 3.29 9.05 -2.99
N ALA A 67 1.99 9.30 -3.03
CA ALA A 67 1.42 10.47 -3.70
C ALA A 67 1.94 11.80 -3.11
N GLY A 68 2.53 12.63 -3.98
CA GLY A 68 2.94 13.99 -3.63
C GLY A 68 1.75 14.92 -3.36
N LYS A 69 2.02 16.11 -2.81
CA LYS A 69 0.96 17.09 -2.47
C LYS A 69 0.01 17.38 -3.65
N ALA A 70 0.55 17.75 -4.81
CA ALA A 70 -0.26 18.07 -5.99
C ALA A 70 -1.09 16.88 -6.51
N ARG A 71 -0.55 15.66 -6.40
CA ARG A 71 -1.26 14.44 -6.78
C ARG A 71 -2.46 14.20 -5.87
N ARG A 72 -2.34 14.46 -4.57
CA ARG A 72 -3.43 14.37 -3.58
C ARG A 72 -4.52 15.45 -3.72
N GLU A 73 -4.41 16.35 -4.69
CA GLU A 73 -5.49 17.30 -5.05
C GLU A 73 -6.36 16.75 -6.19
N LEU A 74 -6.02 15.58 -6.74
CA LEU A 74 -6.69 14.95 -7.87
C LEU A 74 -7.37 13.65 -7.45
N VAL A 75 -8.53 13.37 -8.07
CA VAL A 75 -9.20 12.07 -7.96
C VAL A 75 -8.23 10.98 -8.42
N ASP A 76 -8.13 9.93 -7.61
CA ASP A 76 -7.23 8.80 -7.80
C ASP A 76 -5.77 9.20 -8.10
N PHE A 77 -5.33 10.26 -7.42
CA PHE A 77 -4.01 10.87 -7.58
C PHE A 77 -3.71 11.36 -9.01
N GLY A 78 -4.72 11.41 -9.90
CA GLY A 78 -4.55 11.70 -11.32
C GLY A 78 -3.72 10.65 -12.06
N TYR A 79 -3.62 9.42 -11.55
CA TYR A 79 -3.08 8.31 -12.32
C TYR A 79 -4.07 7.90 -13.42
N TRP A 80 -3.54 7.37 -14.52
CA TRP A 80 -4.39 6.80 -15.56
C TRP A 80 -4.69 5.35 -15.18
N TYR A 81 -5.97 4.99 -15.13
CA TYR A 81 -6.40 3.63 -14.87
C TYR A 81 -6.01 2.73 -16.05
N CYS A 82 -5.22 1.69 -15.76
CA CYS A 82 -4.88 0.64 -16.70
C CYS A 82 -5.55 -0.65 -16.22
N PRO A 83 -6.60 -1.16 -16.91
CA PRO A 83 -7.30 -2.36 -16.49
C PRO A 83 -6.39 -3.60 -16.55
N ASP A 84 -6.87 -4.68 -15.95
CA ASP A 84 -6.33 -6.03 -16.13
C ASP A 84 -6.34 -6.44 -17.63
N GLY A 85 -5.58 -7.47 -18.01
CA GLY A 85 -5.39 -7.89 -19.40
C GLY A 85 -4.23 -7.16 -20.09
N ARG A 86 -3.20 -6.79 -19.32
CA ARG A 86 -2.02 -6.05 -19.82
C ARG A 86 -1.09 -6.99 -20.59
N ASP A 87 -0.54 -6.49 -21.69
CA ASP A 87 0.57 -7.16 -22.39
C ASP A 87 1.89 -7.00 -21.63
N ALA A 88 2.93 -7.71 -22.05
CA ALA A 88 4.23 -7.70 -21.36
C ALA A 88 4.86 -6.30 -21.24
N GLN A 89 4.64 -5.42 -22.22
CA GLN A 89 5.17 -4.06 -22.20
C GLN A 89 4.43 -3.20 -21.17
N THR A 90 3.10 -3.24 -21.19
CA THR A 90 2.22 -2.47 -20.30
C THR A 90 2.35 -2.96 -18.87
N GLN A 91 2.46 -4.28 -18.66
CA GLN A 91 2.72 -4.87 -17.35
C GLN A 91 4.06 -4.41 -16.76
N SER A 92 5.11 -4.32 -17.58
CA SER A 92 6.41 -3.80 -17.12
C SER A 92 6.31 -2.35 -16.63
N GLN A 93 5.55 -1.51 -17.33
CA GLN A 93 5.28 -0.12 -16.93
C GLN A 93 4.44 -0.03 -15.65
N PHE A 94 3.47 -0.92 -15.50
CA PHE A 94 2.69 -1.05 -14.26
C PHE A 94 3.61 -1.42 -13.09
N GLU A 95 4.43 -2.46 -13.24
CA GLU A 95 5.37 -2.88 -12.21
C GLU A 95 6.36 -1.76 -11.83
N ASP A 96 6.84 -0.97 -12.80
CA ASP A 96 7.73 0.18 -12.54
C ASP A 96 7.13 1.18 -11.55
N VAL A 97 5.83 1.46 -11.64
CA VAL A 97 5.15 2.39 -10.74
C VAL A 97 4.74 1.73 -9.42
N GLU A 98 4.54 0.41 -9.42
CA GLU A 98 4.12 -0.39 -8.26
C GLU A 98 5.24 -0.76 -7.28
N VAL A 99 6.52 -0.70 -7.69
CA VAL A 99 7.64 -1.07 -6.80
C VAL A 99 7.59 -0.32 -5.46
N LYS A 100 7.33 0.99 -5.49
CA LYS A 100 7.33 1.82 -4.27
C LYS A 100 6.08 1.64 -3.41
N PRO A 101 4.85 1.68 -3.96
CA PRO A 101 3.65 1.32 -3.21
C PRO A 101 3.78 -0.06 -2.54
N GLN A 102 4.18 -1.10 -3.27
CA GLN A 102 4.25 -2.44 -2.68
C GLN A 102 5.41 -2.63 -1.70
N ALA A 103 6.48 -1.83 -1.80
CA ALA A 103 7.52 -1.82 -0.76
C ALA A 103 7.01 -1.21 0.55
N LEU A 104 6.21 -0.14 0.48
CA LEU A 104 5.55 0.41 1.67
C LEU A 104 4.49 -0.53 2.22
N ASP A 105 3.72 -1.20 1.35
CA ASP A 105 2.75 -2.24 1.72
C ASP A 105 3.43 -3.34 2.54
N TRP A 106 4.56 -3.86 2.06
CA TRP A 106 5.32 -4.87 2.79
C TRP A 106 5.81 -4.36 4.15
N LEU A 107 6.35 -3.14 4.22
CA LEU A 107 6.76 -2.52 5.49
C LEU A 107 5.59 -2.39 6.47
N PHE A 108 4.40 -2.00 5.99
CA PHE A 108 3.18 -1.90 6.80
C PHE A 108 2.67 -3.27 7.25
N CYS A 109 2.70 -4.26 6.37
CA CYS A 109 2.35 -5.64 6.69
C CYS A 109 3.23 -6.17 7.84
N VAL A 110 4.55 -6.02 7.75
CA VAL A 110 5.46 -6.43 8.83
C VAL A 110 5.22 -5.63 10.11
N ALA A 111 5.03 -4.30 10.00
CA ALA A 111 4.72 -3.44 11.14
C ALA A 111 3.38 -3.82 11.82
N ALA A 112 2.42 -4.36 11.08
CA ALA A 112 1.15 -4.83 11.63
C ALA A 112 1.20 -6.30 12.10
N GLY A 113 2.24 -7.06 11.77
CA GLY A 113 2.26 -8.51 11.95
C GLY A 113 1.27 -9.24 11.03
N TYR A 114 1.02 -8.70 9.84
CA TYR A 114 0.12 -9.21 8.82
C TYR A 114 0.92 -9.81 7.64
N PRO A 115 0.47 -10.93 7.02
CA PRO A 115 1.17 -11.52 5.89
C PRO A 115 1.11 -10.64 4.63
N PHE A 116 2.28 -10.35 4.06
CA PHE A 116 2.40 -9.65 2.78
C PHE A 116 2.35 -10.64 1.61
N ASN A 117 1.67 -10.25 0.53
CA ASN A 117 1.70 -10.92 -0.76
C ASN A 117 1.95 -9.88 -1.85
N VAL A 118 3.07 -9.99 -2.55
CA VAL A 118 3.30 -9.18 -3.76
C VAL A 118 2.21 -9.47 -4.81
N SER A 119 1.72 -8.43 -5.47
CA SER A 119 0.68 -8.51 -6.50
C SER A 119 1.21 -8.01 -7.84
N CYS A 120 1.16 -8.84 -8.88
CA CYS A 120 1.41 -8.40 -10.24
C CYS A 120 0.13 -7.86 -10.92
N ASP A 121 -1.05 -8.10 -10.33
CA ASP A 121 -2.35 -7.57 -10.80
C ASP A 121 -2.62 -7.73 -12.30
N ASN A 122 -2.38 -8.93 -12.86
CA ASN A 122 -2.61 -9.20 -14.29
C ASN A 122 -3.30 -10.57 -14.50
N LEU A 123 -4.49 -10.76 -13.93
CA LEU A 123 -5.21 -12.05 -13.94
C LEU A 123 -5.84 -12.38 -15.30
N GLU A 124 -6.16 -11.36 -16.10
CA GLU A 124 -6.74 -11.50 -17.45
C GLU A 124 -5.69 -11.36 -18.57
N GLY A 125 -4.40 -11.25 -18.22
CA GLY A 125 -3.28 -11.15 -19.16
C GLY A 125 -3.08 -12.39 -20.04
N ASP A 126 -2.47 -12.20 -21.21
CA ASP A 126 -2.12 -13.30 -22.13
C ASP A 126 -0.82 -14.03 -21.75
N PHE A 127 -0.19 -13.62 -20.64
CA PHE A 127 1.03 -14.20 -20.09
C PHE A 127 1.03 -14.10 -18.56
N GLU A 128 1.83 -14.96 -17.92
CA GLU A 128 2.06 -14.92 -16.47
C GLU A 128 3.24 -13.99 -16.15
N PRO A 129 3.05 -12.89 -15.39
CA PRO A 129 4.16 -12.06 -14.93
C PRO A 129 5.13 -12.84 -14.03
N ASP A 130 6.43 -12.54 -14.11
CA ASP A 130 7.42 -13.14 -13.22
C ASP A 130 7.33 -12.52 -11.82
N ARG A 131 6.46 -13.12 -10.99
CA ARG A 131 6.22 -12.69 -9.61
C ARG A 131 7.49 -12.66 -8.76
N VAL A 132 8.44 -13.58 -8.99
CA VAL A 132 9.69 -13.64 -8.21
C VAL A 132 10.59 -12.46 -8.57
N VAL A 133 10.74 -12.16 -9.87
CA VAL A 133 11.50 -10.99 -10.33
C VAL A 133 10.88 -9.70 -9.82
N PHE A 134 9.55 -9.56 -9.88
CA PHE A 134 8.88 -8.39 -9.35
C PHE A 134 9.07 -8.25 -7.83
N GLN A 135 8.92 -9.35 -7.07
CA GLN A 135 9.17 -9.34 -5.62
C GLN A 135 10.62 -8.94 -5.27
N ARG A 136 11.61 -9.30 -6.09
CA ARG A 136 13.01 -8.87 -5.88
C ARG A 136 13.18 -7.35 -6.05
N ARG A 137 12.45 -6.75 -6.99
CA ARG A 137 12.45 -5.29 -7.18
C ARG A 137 11.82 -4.59 -5.99
N VAL A 138 10.69 -5.11 -5.50
CA VAL A 138 10.03 -4.62 -4.27
C VAL A 138 10.98 -4.78 -3.07
N HIS A 139 11.61 -5.94 -2.90
CA HIS A 139 12.59 -6.20 -1.84
C HIS A 139 13.75 -5.19 -1.87
N ALA A 140 14.34 -4.93 -3.04
CA ALA A 140 15.40 -3.95 -3.19
C ALA A 140 14.97 -2.55 -2.72
N GLN A 141 13.73 -2.14 -3.00
CA GLN A 141 13.19 -0.86 -2.53
C GLN A 141 12.92 -0.87 -1.01
N VAL A 142 12.52 -1.99 -0.41
CA VAL A 142 12.44 -2.14 1.05
C VAL A 142 13.82 -1.96 1.68
N MET A 143 14.85 -2.62 1.14
CA MET A 143 16.23 -2.48 1.64
C MET A 143 16.74 -1.04 1.53
N ASP A 144 16.43 -0.36 0.42
CA ASP A 144 16.73 1.07 0.24
C ASP A 144 16.06 1.92 1.32
N TYR A 145 14.78 1.71 1.61
CA TYR A 145 14.08 2.42 2.68
C TYR A 145 14.66 2.16 4.07
N LEU A 146 15.03 0.92 4.38
CA LEU A 146 15.65 0.59 5.67
C LEU A 146 17.05 1.20 5.82
N THR A 147 17.79 1.37 4.72
CA THR A 147 19.17 1.90 4.73
C THR A 147 19.21 3.42 4.67
N ASN A 148 18.42 4.02 3.77
CA ASN A 148 18.48 5.43 3.43
C ASN A 148 17.36 6.26 4.09
N GLY A 149 16.44 5.60 4.79
CA GLY A 149 15.37 6.21 5.56
C GLY A 149 13.99 6.10 4.91
N ILE A 150 12.99 5.89 5.76
CA ILE A 150 11.58 5.83 5.36
C ILE A 150 11.01 7.27 5.36
N PRO A 151 10.27 7.71 4.32
CA PRO A 151 9.64 9.01 4.31
C PRO A 151 8.69 9.24 5.50
N GLU A 152 8.45 10.50 5.84
CA GLU A 152 7.76 10.87 7.09
C GLU A 152 6.38 10.21 7.27
N ARG A 153 5.52 10.23 6.26
CA ARG A 153 4.17 9.64 6.34
C ARG A 153 4.20 8.13 6.58
N PRO A 154 4.88 7.31 5.74
CA PRO A 154 4.98 5.89 6.01
C PRO A 154 5.68 5.60 7.35
N ALA A 155 6.73 6.34 7.74
CA ALA A 155 7.40 6.14 9.02
C ALA A 155 6.44 6.38 10.22
N ARG A 156 5.62 7.44 10.14
CA ARG A 156 4.59 7.73 11.14
C ARG A 156 3.56 6.60 11.25
N PHE A 157 3.09 6.09 10.11
CA PHE A 157 2.12 5.01 10.08
C PHE A 157 2.71 3.68 10.61
N ILE A 158 3.95 3.33 10.22
CA ILE A 158 4.69 2.17 10.75
C ILE A 158 4.77 2.24 12.26
N LYS A 159 5.13 3.40 12.83
CA LYS A 159 5.23 3.54 14.28
C LYS A 159 3.88 3.34 14.97
N ALA A 160 2.80 3.85 14.38
CA ALA A 160 1.46 3.67 14.92
C ALA A 160 0.99 2.21 14.85
N LEU A 161 1.26 1.51 13.75
CA LEU A 161 1.01 0.07 13.60
C LEU A 161 1.80 -0.74 14.65
N GLN A 162 3.10 -0.47 14.80
CA GLN A 162 3.95 -1.15 15.80
C GLN A 162 3.45 -0.94 17.23
N ASN A 163 3.03 0.28 17.56
CA ASN A 163 2.49 0.59 18.88
C ASN A 163 1.17 -0.15 19.13
N TYR A 164 0.29 -0.24 18.13
CA TYR A 164 -1.02 -0.89 18.25
C TYR A 164 -0.91 -2.42 18.33
N TYR A 165 -0.13 -3.02 17.42
CA TYR A 165 0.01 -4.48 17.31
C TYR A 165 1.16 -5.06 18.15
N HIS A 166 1.91 -4.20 18.86
CA HIS A 166 3.06 -4.59 19.67
C HIS A 166 4.14 -5.38 18.91
N THR A 167 4.40 -4.99 17.67
CA THR A 167 5.45 -5.59 16.84
C THR A 167 6.79 -4.87 17.07
N PRO A 168 7.93 -5.57 16.87
CA PRO A 168 9.24 -4.97 17.06
C PRO A 168 9.59 -3.93 15.97
N GLU A 169 10.67 -3.20 16.20
CA GLU A 169 11.27 -2.34 15.17
C GLU A 169 11.58 -3.12 13.89
N LEU A 170 11.51 -2.43 12.75
CA LEU A 170 11.73 -3.07 11.46
C LEU A 170 13.22 -3.35 11.25
N THR A 171 13.55 -4.59 10.90
CA THR A 171 14.92 -5.00 10.55
C THR A 171 14.94 -5.72 9.22
N ALA A 172 16.09 -5.72 8.53
CA ALA A 172 16.21 -6.33 7.20
C ALA A 172 15.87 -7.83 7.19
N GLU A 173 16.13 -8.54 8.31
CA GLU A 173 15.87 -9.98 8.46
C GLU A 173 14.38 -10.34 8.39
N GLN A 174 13.48 -9.37 8.63
CA GLN A 174 12.04 -9.58 8.53
C GLN A 174 11.54 -9.59 7.07
N PHE A 175 12.39 -9.22 6.12
CA PHE A 175 12.10 -9.13 4.69
C PHE A 175 12.97 -10.16 3.96
N PRO A 176 12.62 -11.46 4.01
CA PRO A 176 13.42 -12.49 3.37
C PRO A 176 13.52 -12.27 1.87
N TRP A 177 14.69 -12.57 1.31
CA TRP A 177 14.90 -12.55 -0.13
C TRP A 177 14.00 -13.59 -0.80
N PRO A 178 13.24 -13.25 -1.86
CA PRO A 178 12.46 -14.21 -2.62
C PRO A 178 13.39 -15.12 -3.44
N GLU A 179 13.68 -16.29 -2.87
CA GLU A 179 14.32 -17.39 -3.58
C GLU A 179 13.42 -17.84 -4.75
N ALA A 180 14.02 -18.26 -5.85
CA ALA A 180 13.24 -18.92 -6.89
C ALA A 180 12.73 -20.26 -6.33
N LEU A 181 11.49 -20.62 -6.63
CA LEU A 181 11.12 -22.04 -6.60
C LEU A 181 11.94 -22.69 -7.71
N ASN A 182 12.96 -23.47 -7.35
CA ASN A 182 13.69 -24.31 -8.29
C ASN A 182 12.79 -25.37 -8.92
#